data_AF-A0A1G1TF49-F1
#
_entry.id   AF-A0A1G1TF49-F1
#
_cell.length_a   1.000
_cell.length_b   1.000
_cell.length_c   1.000
_cell.angle_alpha   90.00
_cell.angle_beta   90.00
_cell.angle_gamma   90.00
#
_symmetry.space_group_name_H-M   'P 1'
#
loop_
_entity.id
_entity.type
_entity.pdbx_description
1 polymer ?
#
loop_
_entity_poly.entity_id
_entity_poly.type
_entity_poly.pdbx_seq_one_letter_code
_entity_poly.pdbx_strand_id
1 'polypeptide(L)'
;MRRTKGQEDVLVETALPANSPPLRLRLQARQNTHFAFAYSTDNGRTWAPMAGADGPTVDGAYLPPWDRGIRVGVLAQGPAAVVDFDEFTLTSQP
;
A
#
# COMPACT_ATOMS: atom_id res chain seq x y z
N MET A 1 -4.22 4.20 -4.36
CA MET A 1 -4.99 5.09 -5.27
C MET A 1 -4.53 4.88 -6.70
N ARG A 2 -5.45 4.86 -7.66
CA ARG A 2 -5.17 4.90 -9.11
C ARG A 2 -5.59 6.28 -9.62
N ARG A 3 -4.76 6.92 -10.44
CA ARG A 3 -5.13 8.16 -11.14
C ARG A 3 -5.35 7.86 -12.62
N THR A 4 -6.51 8.20 -13.17
CA THR A 4 -6.82 8.04 -14.61
C THR A 4 -7.56 9.28 -15.09
N LYS A 5 -7.00 10.01 -16.07
CA LYS A 5 -7.61 11.23 -16.65
C LYS A 5 -8.07 12.26 -15.60
N GLY A 6 -7.31 12.42 -14.51
CA GLY A 6 -7.64 13.34 -13.42
C GLY A 6 -8.63 12.80 -12.38
N GLN A 7 -9.16 11.59 -12.55
CA GLN A 7 -9.96 10.89 -11.55
C GLN A 7 -9.08 10.03 -10.64
N GLU A 8 -9.39 10.03 -9.35
CA GLU A 8 -8.75 9.20 -8.33
C GLU A 8 -9.69 8.05 -7.93
N ASP A 9 -9.22 6.82 -8.09
CA ASP A 9 -9.91 5.63 -7.61
C ASP A 9 -9.19 5.04 -6.40
N VAL A 10 -9.92 4.77 -5.33
CA VAL A 10 -9.43 4.00 -4.20
C VAL A 10 -9.38 2.52 -4.62
N LEU A 11 -8.18 1.93 -4.55
CA LEU A 11 -7.97 0.52 -4.95
C LEU A 11 -8.38 -0.45 -3.84
N VAL A 12 -8.10 -0.08 -2.60
CA VAL A 12 -8.40 -0.85 -1.40
C VAL A 12 -8.47 0.11 -0.22
N GLU A 13 -9.42 -0.14 0.66
CA GLU A 13 -9.57 0.56 1.93
C GLU A 13 -9.99 -0.46 2.99
N THR A 14 -9.48 -0.30 4.21
CA THR A 14 -9.83 -1.18 5.32
C THR A 14 -9.90 -0.37 6.61
N ALA A 15 -10.90 -0.67 7.42
CA ALA A 15 -11.02 -0.09 8.75
C ALA A 15 -10.00 -0.74 9.69
N LEU A 16 -9.32 0.09 10.46
CA LEU A 16 -8.37 -0.39 11.46
C LEU A 16 -9.09 -0.73 12.77
N PRO A 17 -8.58 -1.69 13.54
CA PRO A 17 -9.06 -1.91 14.90
C PRO A 17 -8.94 -0.64 15.76
N ALA A 18 -9.93 -0.39 16.62
CA ALA A 18 -9.89 0.73 17.55
C ALA A 18 -8.67 0.62 18.49
N ASN A 19 -8.06 1.76 18.83
CA ASN A 19 -6.86 1.84 19.69
C ASN A 19 -5.65 1.04 19.17
N SER A 20 -5.52 0.90 17.85
CA SER A 20 -4.34 0.26 17.27
C SER A 20 -3.06 1.02 17.66
N PRO A 21 -1.97 0.31 18.03
CA PRO A 21 -0.65 0.94 18.18
C PRO A 21 -0.15 1.44 16.81
N PRO A 22 1.00 2.15 16.75
CA PRO A 22 1.60 2.58 15.49
C PRO A 22 1.62 1.45 14.45
N LEU A 23 1.10 1.76 13.27
CA LEU A 23 0.90 0.79 12.21
C LEU A 23 2.17 0.60 11.41
N ARG A 24 2.42 -0.63 10.97
CA ARG A 24 3.32 -0.88 9.84
C ARG A 24 2.51 -1.14 8.59
N LEU A 25 2.90 -0.50 7.50
CA LEU A 25 2.35 -0.72 6.16
C LEU A 25 3.35 -1.51 5.32
N ARG A 26 2.86 -2.40 4.45
CA ARG A 26 3.71 -3.16 3.53
C ARG A 26 3.08 -3.27 2.16
N LEU A 27 3.89 -3.01 1.15
CA LEU A 27 3.64 -3.29 -0.25
C LEU A 27 4.61 -4.39 -0.70
N GLN A 28 4.10 -5.42 -1.35
CA GLN A 28 4.92 -6.38 -2.09
C GLN A 28 4.62 -6.27 -3.57
N ALA A 29 5.66 -6.02 -4.38
CA ALA A 29 5.59 -6.14 -5.83
C ALA A 29 6.00 -7.57 -6.22
N ARG A 30 5.12 -8.27 -6.93
CA ARG A 30 5.31 -9.63 -7.44
C ARG A 30 5.15 -9.60 -8.96
N GLN A 31 5.92 -10.43 -9.67
CA GLN A 31 5.78 -10.59 -11.13
C GLN A 31 5.71 -9.25 -11.88
N ASN A 32 6.51 -8.27 -11.45
CA ASN A 32 6.65 -6.89 -11.96
C ASN A 32 5.40 -6.00 -11.89
N THR A 33 4.18 -6.53 -11.94
CA THR A 33 2.95 -5.72 -11.97
C THR A 33 1.93 -6.10 -10.91
N HIS A 34 2.15 -7.14 -10.12
CA HIS A 34 1.18 -7.60 -9.13
C HIS A 34 1.50 -7.06 -7.74
N PHE A 35 0.64 -6.18 -7.22
CA PHE A 35 0.86 -5.52 -5.94
C PHE A 35 -0.04 -6.10 -4.85
N ALA A 36 0.56 -6.49 -3.72
CA ALA A 36 -0.15 -6.90 -2.52
C ALA A 36 0.08 -5.91 -1.39
N PHE A 37 -1.02 -5.44 -0.78
CA PHE A 37 -1.02 -4.48 0.33
C PHE A 37 -1.40 -5.19 1.63
N ALA A 38 -0.64 -4.94 2.69
CA ALA A 38 -0.90 -5.47 4.02
C ALA A 38 -0.54 -4.44 5.09
N TYR A 39 -1.11 -4.61 6.27
CA TYR A 39 -0.78 -3.82 7.45
C TYR A 39 -0.49 -4.73 8.64
N SER A 40 0.17 -4.18 9.65
CA SER A 40 0.44 -4.84 10.91
C SER A 40 0.19 -3.87 12.07
N THR A 41 -0.53 -4.36 13.08
CA THR A 41 -0.81 -3.67 14.33
C THR A 41 0.03 -4.21 15.49
N ASP A 42 1.05 -5.04 15.22
CA ASP A 42 1.87 -5.69 16.24
C ASP A 42 3.37 -5.57 15.95
N ASN A 43 3.74 -4.45 15.33
CA ASN A 43 5.11 -4.11 14.94
C ASN A 43 5.72 -5.10 13.93
N GLY A 44 4.91 -5.59 12.98
CA GLY A 44 5.35 -6.41 11.85
C GLY A 44 5.43 -7.91 12.13
N ARG A 45 4.91 -8.39 13.27
CA ARG A 45 4.92 -9.82 13.63
C ARG A 45 3.84 -10.57 12.86
N THR A 46 2.64 -10.00 12.78
CA THR A 46 1.53 -10.50 11.97
C THR A 46 1.12 -9.46 10.94
N TRP A 47 0.73 -9.93 9.75
CA TRP A 47 0.36 -9.08 8.63
C TRP A 47 -1.04 -9.42 8.15
N ALA A 48 -1.97 -8.48 8.32
CA ALA A 48 -3.32 -8.57 7.80
C ALA A 48 -3.36 -8.05 6.35
N PRO A 49 -3.88 -8.83 5.39
CA PRO A 49 -4.07 -8.34 4.03
C PRO A 49 -5.14 -7.24 4.00
N MET A 50 -4.92 -6.19 3.21
CA MET A 50 -5.89 -5.09 3.09
C MET A 50 -7.07 -5.44 2.18
N ALA A 51 -6.94 -6.47 1.32
CA ALA A 51 -8.01 -6.92 0.45
C ALA A 51 -8.19 -8.43 0.53
N GLY A 52 -9.43 -8.90 0.75
CA GLY A 52 -9.97 -10.26 0.58
C GLY A 52 -9.20 -11.44 1.21
N ALA A 53 -9.91 -12.45 1.76
CA ALA A 53 -9.28 -13.67 2.28
C ALA A 53 -8.42 -14.42 1.24
N ASP A 54 -8.64 -14.16 -0.06
CA ASP A 54 -7.86 -14.69 -1.19
C ASP A 54 -7.12 -13.59 -2.01
N GLY A 55 -7.14 -12.34 -1.55
CA GLY A 55 -6.31 -11.21 -2.01
C GLY A 55 -6.33 -10.82 -3.51
N PRO A 56 -7.00 -9.72 -3.93
CA PRO A 56 -6.71 -9.13 -5.24
C PRO A 56 -5.30 -8.53 -5.23
N THR A 57 -4.35 -9.23 -5.84
CA THR A 57 -3.17 -8.58 -6.41
C THR A 57 -3.67 -7.48 -7.33
N VAL A 58 -3.35 -6.23 -6.99
CA VAL A 58 -3.63 -5.11 -7.89
C VAL A 58 -2.72 -5.29 -9.09
N ASP A 59 -3.29 -5.48 -10.27
CA ASP A 59 -2.54 -5.51 -11.51
C ASP A 59 -2.21 -4.08 -11.95
N GLY A 60 -0.93 -3.78 -11.93
CA GLY A 60 -0.30 -2.55 -12.39
C GLY A 60 -0.18 -2.42 -13.91
N ALA A 61 -0.79 -3.30 -14.72
CA ALA A 61 -0.76 -3.21 -16.18
C ALA A 61 -1.29 -1.87 -16.74
N TYR A 62 -2.06 -1.12 -15.95
CA TYR A 62 -2.50 0.24 -16.30
C TYR A 62 -1.37 1.29 -16.25
N LEU A 63 -0.23 0.97 -15.62
CA LEU A 63 0.93 1.86 -15.60
C LEU A 63 1.58 1.89 -16.98
N PRO A 64 1.99 3.08 -17.49
CA PRO A 64 2.61 3.19 -18.80
C PRO A 64 3.87 2.32 -18.93
N PRO A 65 4.20 1.82 -20.14
CA PRO A 65 5.34 0.93 -20.36
C PRO A 65 6.69 1.51 -19.90
N TRP A 66 6.84 2.84 -19.96
CA TRP A 66 8.04 3.58 -19.56
C TRP A 66 8.11 3.89 -18.05
N ASP A 67 7.07 3.57 -17.28
CA ASP A 67 6.98 3.82 -15.83
C ASP A 67 7.06 2.53 -14.99
N ARG A 68 7.70 1.48 -15.54
CA ARG A 68 7.91 0.20 -14.84
C ARG A 68 8.99 0.26 -13.76
N GLY A 69 9.68 1.39 -13.61
CA GLY A 69 10.51 1.70 -12.44
C GLY A 69 9.63 2.15 -11.28
N ILE A 70 8.96 1.19 -10.62
CA ILE A 70 7.97 1.45 -9.56
C ILE A 70 8.57 2.34 -8.47
N ARG A 71 7.95 3.50 -8.24
CA ARG A 71 8.25 4.36 -7.11
C ARG A 71 7.22 4.10 -6.01
N VAL A 72 7.71 3.92 -4.80
CA VAL A 72 6.87 3.68 -3.63
C VAL A 72 7.10 4.83 -2.66
N GLY A 73 6.00 5.34 -2.10
CA GLY A 73 6.04 6.41 -1.11
C GLY A 73 4.80 6.33 -0.22
N VAL A 74 4.88 7.03 0.91
CA VAL A 74 3.78 7.20 1.86
C VAL A 74 3.22 8.61 1.76
N LEU A 75 1.91 8.75 1.90
CA LEU A 75 1.20 10.03 1.78
C LEU A 75 0.18 10.15 2.90
N ALA A 76 0.10 11.33 3.50
CA ALA A 76 -1.01 11.76 4.34
C ALA A 76 -1.87 12.73 3.54
N GLN A 77 -3.17 12.47 3.45
CA GLN A 77 -4.09 13.30 2.67
C GLN A 77 -5.38 13.51 3.46
N GLY A 78 -5.84 14.76 3.51
CA GLY A 78 -7.06 15.16 4.20
C GLY A 78 -6.98 16.63 4.63
N PRO A 79 -8.10 17.27 5.00
CA PRO A 79 -8.17 18.72 5.28
C PRO A 79 -7.20 19.21 6.37
N ALA A 80 -6.82 18.34 7.31
CA ALA A 80 -5.89 18.63 8.40
C ALA A 80 -4.98 17.42 8.69
N ALA A 81 -4.61 16.66 7.67
CA ALA A 81 -3.85 15.44 7.84
C ALA A 81 -2.41 15.75 8.30
N VAL A 82 -2.07 15.31 9.51
CA VAL A 82 -0.70 15.30 10.05
C VAL A 82 -0.42 13.87 10.48
N VAL A 83 0.73 13.33 10.08
CA VAL A 83 1.16 11.99 10.45
C VAL A 83 2.68 11.97 10.59
N ASP A 84 3.16 11.17 11.53
CA ASP A 84 4.58 10.87 11.68
C ASP A 84 4.84 9.50 11.04
N PHE A 85 5.85 9.45 10.16
CA PHE A 85 6.36 8.21 9.59
C PHE A 85 7.73 7.92 10.20
N ASP A 86 7.78 7.01 11.17
CA ASP A 86 8.99 6.71 11.92
C ASP A 86 10.06 5.99 11.07
N GLU A 87 9.63 5.15 10.12
CA GLU A 87 10.52 4.29 9.34
C GLU A 87 9.99 4.04 7.93
N PHE A 88 10.89 4.07 6.95
CA PHE A 88 10.63 3.60 5.58
C PHE A 88 11.76 2.68 5.13
N THR A 89 11.42 1.46 4.74
CA THR A 89 12.38 0.46 4.23
C THR A 89 11.95 -0.05 2.87
N LEU A 90 12.93 -0.20 1.98
CA LEU A 90 12.74 -0.81 0.67
C LEU A 90 13.78 -1.92 0.51
N THR A 91 13.31 -3.15 0.37
CA THR A 91 14.16 -4.32 0.20
C THR A 91 13.87 -4.98 -1.13
N SER A 92 14.92 -5.19 -1.93
CA SER A 92 14.83 -6.06 -3.09
C SER A 92 14.82 -7.50 -2.60
N GLN A 93 13.73 -8.23 -2.85
CA GLN A 93 13.67 -9.66 -2.57
C GLN A 93 14.11 -10.43 -3.82
N PRO A 94 14.95 -11.47 -3.68
CA PRO A 94 15.36 -12.33 -4.79
C PRO A 94 14.20 -13.15 -5.37
#